data_AF-A0A2M7EM98-F1
#
_entry.id   AF-A0A2M7EM98-F1
#
_cell.length_a   1.000
_cell.length_b   1.000
_cell.length_c   1.000
_cell.angle_alpha   90.00
_cell.angle_beta   90.00
_cell.angle_gamma   90.00
#
_symmetry.space_group_name_H-M   'P 1'
#
loop_
_entity.id
_entity.type
_entity.pdbx_description
1 polymer ?
#
loop_
_entity_poly.entity_id
_entity_poly.type
_entity_poly.pdbx_seq_one_letter_code
_entity_poly.pdbx_strand_id
1 'polypeptide(L)'
;MTKIKTKDAAKATIGAAAVVLSLGLSVALPGSASANVASCTVPNPEEISDDDAQALYDCIIAVMQEHRTTLEAGGEIEGPSWLLSDAPEAQAFLDYESVARVPYESGTHGGRYVYNLADPVAMPSYSQYEAGSPMPVGGILAKPSFVVSDTGEARLGPLFLMERAEDGAYPEMGDWIYSAIMPNGSVLGPTGGPNHGRVQFCADCHLGMGAETDSMTYVPEEYRIAN
;
A
#
# COMPACT_ATOMS: atom_id res chain seq x y z
N MET A 1 32.75 77.90 -33.63
CA MET A 1 31.77 78.82 -33.00
C MET A 1 30.63 77.97 -32.45
N THR A 2 30.66 77.55 -31.19
CA THR A 2 30.05 78.22 -30.01
C THR A 2 28.61 77.74 -29.70
N LYS A 3 28.52 76.97 -28.59
CA LYS A 3 27.43 76.83 -27.57
C LYS A 3 26.14 76.02 -27.83
N ILE A 4 26.14 74.81 -27.27
CA ILE A 4 25.32 74.27 -26.13
C ILE A 4 24.01 75.02 -25.74
N LYS A 5 22.87 74.28 -25.71
CA LYS A 5 22.01 74.12 -24.50
C LYS A 5 20.98 72.96 -24.61
N THR A 6 21.04 72.10 -23.60
CA THR A 6 20.13 71.02 -23.13
C THR A 6 18.74 71.56 -22.71
N LYS A 7 17.60 70.85 -22.67
CA LYS A 7 17.18 69.60 -21.97
C LYS A 7 15.79 69.18 -22.58
N ASP A 8 15.28 67.95 -22.52
CA ASP A 8 14.72 67.27 -21.34
C ASP A 8 14.42 65.77 -21.58
N ALA A 9 14.18 65.10 -20.45
CA ALA A 9 14.32 63.69 -20.11
C ALA A 9 13.46 62.63 -20.85
N ALA A 10 14.09 61.47 -21.08
CA ALA A 10 13.44 60.21 -21.43
C ALA A 10 12.95 59.48 -20.17
N LYS A 11 11.70 59.00 -20.18
CA LYS A 11 11.21 57.93 -19.30
C LYS A 11 11.27 56.62 -20.08
N ALA A 12 12.16 55.72 -19.68
CA ALA A 12 12.19 54.34 -20.17
C ALA A 12 11.50 53.43 -19.15
N THR A 13 10.50 52.71 -19.62
CA THR A 13 9.71 51.73 -18.87
C THR A 13 10.54 50.47 -18.65
N ILE A 14 10.62 50.00 -17.41
CA ILE A 14 11.30 48.76 -17.01
C ILE A 14 10.40 47.58 -17.40
N GLY A 15 10.85 46.76 -18.35
CA GLY A 15 10.31 45.43 -18.60
C GLY A 15 11.16 44.40 -17.84
N ALA A 16 10.58 43.75 -16.83
CA ALA A 16 11.13 42.55 -16.22
C ALA A 16 10.36 41.34 -16.77
N ALA A 17 11.04 40.46 -17.50
CA ALA A 17 10.53 39.14 -17.86
C ALA A 17 11.41 38.08 -17.19
N ALA A 18 10.74 37.22 -16.43
CA ALA A 18 11.28 36.37 -15.40
C ALA A 18 12.07 35.16 -15.95
N VAL A 19 13.15 34.84 -15.26
CA VAL A 19 13.85 33.55 -15.34
C VAL A 19 12.96 32.49 -14.68
N VAL A 20 12.50 31.51 -15.46
CA VAL A 20 11.77 30.35 -14.92
C VAL A 20 12.80 29.36 -14.38
N LEU A 21 12.95 29.34 -13.05
CA LEU A 21 13.73 28.34 -12.34
C LEU A 21 12.81 27.13 -12.12
N SER A 22 13.05 26.04 -12.85
CA SER A 22 12.35 24.76 -12.66
C SER A 22 12.82 24.12 -11.36
N LEU A 23 12.08 24.32 -10.27
CA LEU A 23 12.22 23.50 -9.06
C LEU A 23 11.60 22.13 -9.35
N GLY A 24 12.45 21.10 -9.42
CA GLY A 24 12.01 19.71 -9.33
C GLY A 24 11.46 19.46 -7.93
N LEU A 25 10.13 19.37 -7.82
CA LEU A 25 9.45 19.02 -6.59
C LEU A 25 9.43 17.49 -6.49
N SER A 26 10.42 16.92 -5.81
CA SER A 26 10.37 15.52 -5.39
C SER A 26 9.23 15.38 -4.37
N VAL A 27 8.11 14.79 -4.79
CA VAL A 27 7.04 14.38 -3.87
C VAL A 27 7.59 13.19 -3.08
N ALA A 28 8.11 13.46 -1.89
CA ALA A 28 8.35 12.41 -0.92
C ALA A 28 6.98 11.89 -0.46
N LEU A 29 6.67 10.64 -0.82
CA LEU A 29 5.57 9.91 -0.18
C LEU A 29 5.80 9.96 1.34
N PRO A 30 4.80 10.34 2.16
CA PRO A 30 4.94 10.26 3.60
C PRO A 30 5.30 8.81 3.94
N GLY A 31 6.47 8.60 4.53
CA GLY A 31 6.94 7.28 4.93
C GLY A 31 5.89 6.66 5.85
N SER A 32 5.23 5.60 5.40
CA SER A 32 4.34 4.81 6.23
C SER A 32 5.14 4.33 7.43
N ALA A 33 4.86 4.90 8.60
CA ALA A 33 5.52 4.56 9.84
C ALA A 33 5.26 3.08 10.13
N SER A 34 6.33 2.27 10.11
CA SER A 34 6.25 0.88 10.53
C SER A 34 6.30 0.81 12.06
N ALA A 35 5.52 -0.08 12.67
CA ALA A 35 5.42 -0.18 14.12
C ALA A 35 5.79 -1.58 14.62
N ASN A 36 6.50 -1.65 15.75
CA ASN A 36 7.16 -2.86 16.25
C ASN A 36 6.18 -3.91 16.76
N VAL A 37 6.29 -5.14 16.24
CA VAL A 37 5.71 -6.35 16.85
C VAL A 37 6.84 -7.06 17.59
N ALA A 38 7.27 -6.47 18.71
CA ALA A 38 8.58 -6.65 19.34
C ALA A 38 8.99 -8.11 19.66
N SER A 39 8.05 -9.07 19.65
CA SER A 39 8.32 -10.50 19.83
C SER A 39 8.81 -11.21 18.57
N CYS A 40 8.57 -10.67 17.38
CA CYS A 40 8.89 -11.32 16.11
C CYS A 40 10.27 -10.87 15.62
N THR A 41 11.26 -11.75 15.76
CA THR A 41 12.65 -11.47 15.39
C THR A 41 13.29 -12.60 14.58
N VAL A 42 14.28 -12.26 13.75
CA VAL A 42 15.14 -13.21 13.04
C VAL A 42 16.60 -13.06 13.48
N PRO A 43 17.39 -14.16 13.44
CA PRO A 43 18.77 -14.13 13.89
C PRO A 43 19.73 -13.44 12.91
N ASN A 44 19.40 -13.40 11.61
CA ASN A 44 20.26 -12.84 10.56
C ASN A 44 19.51 -11.80 9.71
N PRO A 45 19.45 -10.53 10.14
CA PRO A 45 18.73 -9.48 9.39
C PRO A 45 19.35 -9.09 8.05
N GLU A 46 20.64 -9.39 7.82
CA GLU A 46 21.35 -9.00 6.60
C GLU A 46 20.96 -9.87 5.39
N GLU A 47 20.52 -11.10 5.65
CA GLU A 47 20.08 -12.06 4.65
C GLU A 47 18.84 -12.79 5.17
N ILE A 48 17.67 -12.28 4.79
CA ILE A 48 16.39 -12.89 5.13
C ILE A 48 16.12 -14.01 4.13
N SER A 49 16.15 -15.25 4.61
CA SER A 49 15.72 -16.39 3.80
C SER A 49 14.19 -16.45 3.67
N ASP A 50 13.68 -17.23 2.73
CA ASP A 50 12.24 -17.49 2.60
C ASP A 50 11.66 -18.10 3.90
N ASP A 51 12.41 -18.98 4.56
CA ASP A 51 12.01 -19.60 5.83
C ASP A 51 11.97 -18.55 6.97
N ASP A 52 12.91 -17.61 7.00
CA ASP A 52 12.92 -16.50 7.96
C ASP A 52 11.74 -15.55 7.71
N ALA A 53 11.48 -15.20 6.44
CA ALA A 53 10.34 -14.36 6.06
C ALA A 53 9.01 -15.00 6.47
N GLN A 54 8.85 -16.31 6.21
CA GLN A 54 7.68 -17.07 6.62
C GLN A 54 7.55 -17.11 8.16
N ALA A 55 8.63 -17.42 8.88
CA ALA A 55 8.61 -17.48 10.34
C ALA A 55 8.24 -16.13 11.00
N LEU A 56 8.73 -15.02 10.43
CA LEU A 56 8.32 -13.67 10.86
C LEU A 56 6.83 -13.45 10.63
N TYR A 57 6.32 -13.80 9.45
CA TYR A 57 4.91 -13.64 9.14
C TYR A 57 4.02 -14.51 10.04
N ASP A 58 4.38 -15.76 10.27
CA ASP A 58 3.66 -16.66 11.18
C ASP A 58 3.61 -16.08 12.61
N CYS A 59 4.72 -15.53 13.09
CA CYS A 59 4.77 -14.83 14.37
C CYS A 59 3.83 -13.61 14.40
N ILE A 60 3.85 -12.78 13.35
CA ILE A 60 2.96 -11.61 13.22
C ILE A 60 1.50 -12.05 13.30
N ILE A 61 1.12 -13.10 12.55
CA ILE A 61 -0.26 -13.60 12.52
C ILE A 61 -0.68 -14.19 13.87
N ALA A 62 0.21 -14.88 14.57
CA ALA A 62 -0.06 -15.34 15.94
C ALA A 62 -0.38 -14.15 16.87
N VAL A 63 0.40 -13.07 16.82
CA VAL A 63 0.12 -11.83 17.57
C VAL A 63 -1.23 -11.24 17.17
N MET A 64 -1.55 -11.18 15.87
CA MET A 64 -2.86 -10.67 15.42
C MET A 64 -4.03 -11.56 15.91
N GLN A 65 -3.85 -12.88 16.00
CA GLN A 65 -4.87 -13.78 16.55
C GLN A 65 -5.08 -13.57 18.06
N GLU A 66 -4.01 -13.32 18.83
CA GLU A 66 -4.10 -12.94 20.24
C GLU A 66 -4.82 -11.60 20.42
N HIS A 67 -4.50 -10.62 19.56
CA HIS A 67 -5.20 -9.34 19.54
C HIS A 67 -6.69 -9.50 19.24
N ARG A 68 -7.06 -10.28 18.22
CA ARG A 68 -8.46 -10.58 17.89
C ARG A 68 -9.20 -11.19 19.08
N THR A 69 -8.61 -12.21 19.70
CA THR A 69 -9.18 -12.86 20.90
C THR A 69 -9.43 -11.85 22.03
N THR A 70 -8.49 -10.93 22.23
CA THR A 70 -8.60 -9.88 23.26
C THR A 70 -9.73 -8.89 22.95
N LEU A 71 -9.80 -8.41 21.71
CA LEU A 71 -10.84 -7.47 21.26
C LEU A 71 -12.24 -8.10 21.29
N GLU A 72 -12.39 -9.35 20.86
CA GLU A 72 -13.65 -10.10 20.92
C GLU A 72 -14.15 -10.30 22.36
N ALA A 73 -13.23 -10.41 23.33
CA ALA A 73 -13.55 -10.45 24.76
C ALA A 73 -13.88 -9.06 25.36
N GLY A 74 -13.85 -7.99 24.56
CA GLY A 74 -14.05 -6.61 25.00
C GLY A 74 -12.85 -6.01 25.72
N GLY A 75 -11.66 -6.60 25.56
CA GLY A 75 -10.40 -6.08 26.08
C GLY A 75 -9.81 -4.97 25.21
N GLU A 76 -8.75 -4.35 25.72
CA GLU A 76 -7.93 -3.38 24.99
C GLU A 76 -6.61 -4.04 24.59
N ILE A 77 -6.10 -3.74 23.40
CA ILE A 77 -4.78 -4.18 22.93
C ILE A 77 -3.80 -3.00 22.95
N GLU A 78 -2.57 -3.26 23.38
CA GLU A 78 -1.49 -2.29 23.32
C GLU A 78 -0.58 -2.58 22.12
N GLY A 79 -0.03 -1.52 21.53
CA GLY A 79 0.91 -1.64 20.41
C GLY A 79 0.21 -1.71 19.04
N PRO A 80 0.97 -2.04 17.99
CA PRO A 80 0.46 -1.97 16.64
C PRO A 80 -0.39 -3.18 16.24
N SER A 81 -1.51 -2.89 15.58
CA SER A 81 -2.43 -3.89 15.06
C SER A 81 -3.30 -3.29 13.96
N TRP A 82 -3.47 -4.01 12.86
CA TRP A 82 -4.48 -3.65 11.85
C TRP A 82 -5.91 -3.81 12.39
N LEU A 83 -6.10 -4.68 13.39
CA LEU A 83 -7.39 -4.92 14.05
C LEU A 83 -7.85 -3.77 14.95
N LEU A 84 -7.06 -2.71 15.11
CA LEU A 84 -7.53 -1.47 15.71
C LEU A 84 -8.49 -0.69 14.79
N SER A 85 -8.62 -1.11 13.53
CA SER A 85 -9.51 -0.48 12.56
C SER A 85 -10.93 -1.00 12.68
N ASP A 86 -11.92 -0.12 12.55
CA ASP A 86 -13.34 -0.52 12.44
C ASP A 86 -13.71 -1.03 11.04
N ALA A 87 -12.77 -1.03 10.08
CA ALA A 87 -13.00 -1.50 8.73
C ALA A 87 -13.25 -3.04 8.74
N PRO A 88 -14.41 -3.52 8.24
CA PRO A 88 -14.76 -4.94 8.33
C PRO A 88 -13.77 -5.86 7.60
N GLU A 89 -13.25 -5.42 6.45
CA GLU A 89 -12.23 -6.14 5.69
C GLU A 89 -10.90 -6.25 6.45
N ALA A 90 -10.57 -5.26 7.29
CA ALA A 90 -9.40 -5.28 8.18
C ALA A 90 -9.58 -6.20 9.38
N GLN A 91 -10.82 -6.52 9.77
CA GLN A 91 -11.11 -7.51 10.81
C GLN A 91 -11.14 -8.94 10.23
N ALA A 92 -11.59 -9.08 8.99
CA ALA A 92 -11.77 -10.37 8.33
C ALA A 92 -10.49 -10.95 7.69
N PHE A 93 -9.47 -10.13 7.39
CA PHE A 93 -8.31 -10.57 6.60
C PHE A 93 -7.55 -11.78 7.17
N LEU A 94 -7.62 -12.01 8.49
CA LEU A 94 -6.96 -13.14 9.13
C LEU A 94 -7.59 -14.50 8.74
N ASP A 95 -8.77 -14.48 8.13
CA ASP A 95 -9.47 -15.67 7.64
C ASP A 95 -9.29 -15.85 6.12
N TYR A 96 -8.54 -14.96 5.46
CA TYR A 96 -8.26 -15.05 4.04
C TYR A 96 -7.14 -16.06 3.78
N GLU A 97 -7.18 -16.69 2.61
CA GLU A 97 -6.24 -17.72 2.24
C GLU A 97 -5.12 -17.15 1.36
N SER A 98 -3.90 -17.67 1.51
CA SER A 98 -2.76 -17.20 0.73
C SER A 98 -2.74 -17.76 -0.68
N VAL A 99 -2.27 -16.94 -1.63
CA VAL A 99 -1.88 -17.36 -2.99
C VAL A 99 -0.38 -17.30 -3.23
N ALA A 100 0.40 -16.89 -2.21
CA ALA A 100 1.85 -16.91 -2.22
C ALA A 100 2.37 -18.02 -1.28
N ARG A 101 3.49 -18.65 -1.61
CA ARG A 101 4.10 -19.69 -0.77
C ARG A 101 4.79 -19.15 0.47
N VAL A 102 5.33 -17.93 0.39
CA VAL A 102 6.00 -17.18 1.46
C VAL A 102 5.84 -15.67 1.24
N PRO A 103 5.99 -14.82 2.28
CA PRO A 103 6.14 -13.39 2.11
C PRO A 103 7.37 -13.05 1.27
N TYR A 104 7.27 -12.03 0.43
CA TYR A 104 8.33 -11.65 -0.49
C TYR A 104 8.51 -10.12 -0.54
N GLU A 105 9.73 -9.67 -0.84
CA GLU A 105 10.01 -8.24 -0.95
C GLU A 105 9.33 -7.65 -2.18
N SER A 106 8.60 -6.56 -1.98
CA SER A 106 7.92 -5.83 -3.04
C SER A 106 8.44 -4.41 -3.17
N GLY A 107 9.21 -4.18 -4.23
CA GLY A 107 9.67 -2.83 -4.59
C GLY A 107 8.52 -1.85 -4.82
N THR A 108 7.39 -2.31 -5.35
CA THR A 108 6.18 -1.49 -5.58
C THR A 108 5.46 -1.09 -4.29
N HIS A 109 5.75 -1.75 -3.17
CA HIS A 109 5.24 -1.41 -1.84
C HIS A 109 6.34 -0.82 -0.94
N GLY A 110 7.38 -0.23 -1.55
CA GLY A 110 8.45 0.47 -0.86
C GLY A 110 9.46 -0.44 -0.16
N GLY A 111 9.76 -1.61 -0.75
CA GLY A 111 10.74 -2.56 -0.23
C GLY A 111 10.26 -3.34 1.00
N ARG A 112 8.93 -3.46 1.16
CA ARG A 112 8.32 -4.22 2.25
C ARG A 112 8.18 -5.68 1.84
N TYR A 113 8.25 -6.57 2.82
CA TYR A 113 7.70 -7.91 2.65
C TYR A 113 6.18 -7.79 2.56
N VAL A 114 5.59 -8.41 1.55
CA VAL A 114 4.14 -8.51 1.37
C VAL A 114 3.76 -9.98 1.26
N TYR A 115 2.53 -10.28 1.65
CA TYR A 115 1.96 -11.61 1.46
C TYR A 115 0.58 -11.48 0.87
N ASN A 116 0.29 -12.20 -0.20
CA ASN A 116 -0.94 -12.00 -0.96
C ASN A 116 -2.00 -12.98 -0.48
N LEU A 117 -3.06 -12.43 0.09
CA LEU A 117 -4.23 -13.17 0.55
C LEU A 117 -5.45 -12.82 -0.31
N ALA A 118 -6.35 -13.77 -0.46
CA ALA A 118 -7.64 -13.59 -1.12
C ALA A 118 -8.76 -14.10 -0.20
N ASP A 119 -9.86 -13.36 -0.15
CA ASP A 119 -11.07 -13.82 0.49
C ASP A 119 -11.72 -14.97 -0.32
N PRO A 120 -12.69 -15.71 0.24
CA PRO A 120 -13.35 -16.80 -0.46
C PRO A 120 -14.02 -16.41 -1.78
N VAL A 121 -14.44 -15.15 -1.95
CA VAL A 121 -15.03 -14.65 -3.20
C VAL A 121 -13.94 -14.46 -4.27
N ALA A 122 -12.79 -13.89 -3.90
CA ALA A 122 -11.67 -13.64 -4.80
C ALA A 122 -10.86 -14.90 -5.13
N MET A 123 -10.76 -15.84 -4.19
CA MET A 123 -9.83 -16.97 -4.26
C MET A 123 -9.93 -17.80 -5.57
N PRO A 124 -11.13 -18.20 -6.06
CA PRO A 124 -11.24 -18.98 -7.30
C PRO A 124 -10.71 -18.28 -8.55
N SER A 125 -10.68 -16.95 -8.56
CA SER A 125 -10.10 -16.14 -9.64
C SER A 125 -8.61 -15.91 -9.39
N TYR A 126 -8.25 -15.36 -8.23
CA TYR A 126 -6.91 -14.83 -7.98
C TYR A 126 -5.82 -15.90 -7.88
N SER A 127 -6.14 -17.09 -7.37
CA SER A 127 -5.19 -18.22 -7.28
C SER A 127 -4.80 -18.83 -8.63
N GLN A 128 -5.56 -18.52 -9.70
CA GLN A 128 -5.24 -18.93 -11.06
C GLN A 128 -4.32 -17.94 -11.78
N TYR A 129 -3.92 -16.85 -11.10
CA TYR A 129 -3.05 -15.82 -11.64
C TYR A 129 -3.59 -15.27 -12.96
N GLU A 130 -2.76 -15.13 -14.00
CA GLU A 130 -3.17 -14.63 -15.32
C GLU A 130 -4.16 -15.57 -16.04
N ALA A 131 -4.28 -16.83 -15.64
CA ALA A 131 -5.26 -17.77 -16.19
C ALA A 131 -6.64 -17.65 -15.51
N GLY A 132 -6.75 -16.82 -14.47
CA GLY A 132 -7.99 -16.58 -13.74
C GLY A 132 -9.04 -15.83 -14.54
N SER A 133 -10.28 -15.90 -14.05
CA SER A 133 -11.36 -15.03 -14.53
C SER A 133 -11.21 -13.62 -13.94
N PRO A 134 -11.88 -12.59 -14.49
CA PRO A 134 -11.98 -11.29 -13.83
C PRO A 134 -12.43 -11.41 -12.37
N MET A 135 -12.05 -10.46 -11.52
CA MET A 135 -12.41 -10.48 -10.11
C MET A 135 -13.93 -10.40 -9.96
N PRO A 136 -14.57 -11.30 -9.19
CA PRO A 136 -15.99 -11.15 -8.88
C PRO A 136 -16.25 -9.92 -8.01
N VAL A 137 -17.38 -9.25 -8.23
CA VAL A 137 -17.84 -8.15 -7.35
C VAL A 137 -17.89 -8.60 -5.89
N GLY A 138 -17.34 -7.78 -5.00
CA GLY A 138 -17.18 -8.06 -3.57
C GLY A 138 -15.97 -8.93 -3.24
N GLY A 139 -15.20 -9.39 -4.23
CA GLY A 139 -13.94 -10.10 -4.00
C GLY A 139 -12.88 -9.16 -3.43
N ILE A 140 -12.20 -9.61 -2.37
CA ILE A 140 -11.23 -8.82 -1.62
C ILE A 140 -9.85 -9.48 -1.70
N LEU A 141 -8.86 -8.70 -2.07
CA LEU A 141 -7.45 -9.05 -1.94
C LEU A 141 -6.84 -8.25 -0.80
N ALA A 142 -6.08 -8.93 0.04
CA ALA A 142 -5.33 -8.33 1.13
C ALA A 142 -3.83 -8.58 0.95
N LYS A 143 -3.02 -7.57 1.26
CA LYS A 143 -1.57 -7.66 1.32
C LYS A 143 -1.09 -7.15 2.68
N PRO A 144 -1.15 -7.95 3.76
CA PRO A 144 -0.40 -7.63 4.97
C PRO A 144 1.07 -7.40 4.61
N SER A 145 1.68 -6.41 5.24
CA SER A 145 3.06 -6.06 4.97
C SER A 145 3.87 -5.81 6.22
N PHE A 146 5.18 -6.05 6.14
CA PHE A 146 6.11 -5.73 7.20
C PHE A 146 7.49 -5.38 6.64
N VAL A 147 8.31 -4.77 7.49
CA VAL A 147 9.75 -4.60 7.25
C VAL A 147 10.51 -5.32 8.35
N VAL A 148 11.75 -5.70 8.05
CA VAL A 148 12.69 -6.22 9.04
C VAL A 148 13.71 -5.12 9.35
N SER A 149 13.94 -4.84 10.63
CA SER A 149 14.96 -3.88 11.05
C SER A 149 16.36 -4.45 10.91
N ASP A 150 17.37 -3.57 10.96
CA ASP A 150 18.78 -3.96 11.06
C ASP A 150 19.11 -4.84 12.30
N THR A 151 18.20 -4.90 13.27
CA THR A 151 18.31 -5.74 14.48
C THR A 151 17.49 -7.02 14.38
N GLY A 152 16.88 -7.30 13.24
CA GLY A 152 16.07 -8.50 12.99
C GLY A 152 14.62 -8.39 13.45
N GLU A 153 14.16 -7.23 13.94
CA GLU A 153 12.78 -7.06 14.41
C GLU A 153 11.82 -6.83 13.25
N ALA A 154 10.71 -7.57 13.23
CA ALA A 154 9.61 -7.25 12.33
C ALA A 154 8.84 -6.01 12.81
N ARG A 155 8.49 -5.15 11.84
CA ARG A 155 7.65 -3.98 12.06
C ARG A 155 6.52 -3.96 11.04
N LEU A 156 5.28 -3.90 11.51
CA LEU A 156 4.10 -3.86 10.65
C LEU A 156 4.18 -2.66 9.71
N GLY A 157 3.98 -2.90 8.42
CA GLY A 157 3.63 -1.90 7.45
C GLY A 157 2.11 -1.75 7.34
N PRO A 158 1.59 -1.05 6.32
CA PRO A 158 0.17 -1.05 6.04
C PRO A 158 -0.35 -2.43 5.63
N LEU A 159 -1.57 -2.78 6.01
CA LEU A 159 -2.35 -3.82 5.35
C LEU A 159 -3.00 -3.18 4.13
N PHE A 160 -2.53 -3.54 2.94
CA PHE A 160 -3.12 -3.03 1.69
C PHE A 160 -4.32 -3.88 1.30
N LEU A 161 -5.39 -3.23 0.86
CA LEU A 161 -6.64 -3.90 0.51
C LEU A 161 -7.13 -3.38 -0.84
N MET A 162 -7.69 -4.29 -1.62
CA MET A 162 -8.46 -3.94 -2.81
C MET A 162 -9.69 -4.83 -2.93
N GLU A 163 -10.86 -4.21 -3.02
CA GLU A 163 -12.14 -4.88 -3.21
C GLU A 163 -12.71 -4.53 -4.58
N ARG A 164 -13.26 -5.51 -5.29
CA ARG A 164 -13.96 -5.27 -6.55
C ARG A 164 -15.34 -4.66 -6.29
N ALA A 165 -15.55 -3.44 -6.75
CA ALA A 165 -16.86 -2.77 -6.67
C ALA A 165 -17.83 -3.27 -7.75
N GLU A 166 -19.08 -2.83 -7.67
CA GLU A 166 -20.01 -2.95 -8.79
C GLU A 166 -19.48 -2.21 -10.03
N ASP A 167 -19.74 -2.77 -11.21
CA ASP A 167 -19.32 -2.14 -12.47
C ASP A 167 -19.91 -0.73 -12.61
N GLY A 168 -19.05 0.24 -12.92
CA GLY A 168 -19.38 1.66 -13.03
C GLY A 168 -19.51 2.40 -11.70
N ALA A 169 -19.24 1.77 -10.55
CA ALA A 169 -19.25 2.46 -9.26
C ALA A 169 -18.12 3.49 -9.14
N TYR A 170 -16.92 3.15 -9.65
CA TYR A 170 -15.72 3.98 -9.58
C TYR A 170 -14.90 3.85 -10.87
N PRO A 171 -15.44 4.29 -12.03
CA PRO A 171 -14.83 4.03 -13.33
C PRO A 171 -13.43 4.64 -13.46
N GLU A 172 -13.15 5.75 -12.79
CA GLU A 172 -11.82 6.38 -12.73
C GLU A 172 -10.80 5.58 -11.90
N MET A 173 -11.28 4.64 -11.09
CA MET A 173 -10.48 3.73 -10.27
C MET A 173 -10.54 2.29 -10.79
N GLY A 174 -11.12 2.07 -11.98
CA GLY A 174 -11.35 0.75 -12.57
C GLY A 174 -12.35 -0.11 -11.82
N ASP A 175 -13.30 0.51 -11.11
CA ASP A 175 -14.28 -0.17 -10.26
C ASP A 175 -13.64 -0.99 -9.13
N TRP A 176 -12.53 -0.46 -8.59
CA TRP A 176 -11.84 -1.00 -7.41
C TRP A 176 -11.90 -0.05 -6.23
N ILE A 177 -12.18 -0.62 -5.06
CA ILE A 177 -12.07 0.06 -3.77
C ILE A 177 -10.69 -0.22 -3.18
N TYR A 178 -9.82 0.78 -3.19
CA TYR A 178 -8.50 0.70 -2.60
C TYR A 178 -8.53 1.27 -1.18
N SER A 179 -7.91 0.58 -0.23
CA SER A 179 -7.65 1.11 1.11
C SER A 179 -6.31 0.59 1.64
N ALA A 180 -5.78 1.28 2.65
CA ALA A 180 -4.64 0.78 3.42
C ALA A 180 -4.88 1.02 4.90
N ILE A 181 -4.75 -0.01 5.70
CA ILE A 181 -4.91 0.05 7.16
C ILE A 181 -3.54 0.21 7.78
N MET A 182 -3.34 1.32 8.48
CA MET A 182 -2.10 1.59 9.18
C MET A 182 -2.01 0.73 10.44
N PRO A 183 -0.79 0.46 10.97
CA PRO A 183 -0.61 -0.30 12.20
C PRO A 183 -1.28 0.27 13.46
N ASN A 184 -1.80 1.50 13.40
CA ASN A 184 -2.56 2.11 14.49
C ASN A 184 -4.09 2.05 14.27
N GLY A 185 -4.55 1.25 13.30
CA GLY A 185 -5.97 1.11 12.92
C GLY A 185 -6.51 2.20 11.99
N SER A 186 -5.76 3.29 11.77
CA SER A 186 -6.24 4.36 10.89
C SER A 186 -6.32 3.91 9.43
N VAL A 187 -7.39 4.31 8.75
CA VAL A 187 -7.64 3.98 7.35
C VAL A 187 -7.14 5.09 6.43
N LEU A 188 -6.37 4.72 5.41
CA LEU A 188 -6.03 5.55 4.27
C LEU A 188 -6.90 5.12 3.09
N GLY A 189 -7.69 6.05 2.55
CA GLY A 189 -8.86 5.70 1.75
C GLY A 189 -10.08 5.42 2.64
N PRO A 190 -11.11 4.72 2.15
CA PRO A 190 -11.16 3.96 0.90
C PRO A 190 -11.48 4.80 -0.35
N THR A 191 -11.40 4.20 -1.55
CA THR A 191 -12.03 4.77 -2.77
C THR A 191 -13.49 5.13 -2.49
N GLY A 192 -13.95 6.28 -3.00
CA GLY A 192 -15.32 6.77 -2.77
C GLY A 192 -15.63 7.21 -1.34
N GLY A 193 -14.69 7.02 -0.39
CA GLY A 193 -14.85 7.36 1.02
C GLY A 193 -13.98 8.55 1.47
N PRO A 194 -13.90 8.76 2.80
CA PRO A 194 -12.98 9.74 3.38
C PRO A 194 -11.56 9.50 2.88
N ASN A 195 -10.82 10.57 2.60
CA ASN A 195 -9.43 10.48 2.14
C ASN A 195 -9.21 9.69 0.83
N HIS A 196 -10.23 9.47 -0.02
CA HIS A 196 -10.11 8.76 -1.31
C HIS A 196 -8.92 9.24 -2.17
N GLY A 197 -8.67 10.55 -2.20
CA GLY A 197 -7.57 11.10 -3.01
C GLY A 197 -6.19 10.59 -2.58
N ARG A 198 -6.07 10.04 -1.36
CA ARG A 198 -4.83 9.42 -0.88
C ARG A 198 -4.60 8.02 -1.47
N VAL A 199 -5.61 7.37 -2.04
CA VAL A 199 -5.47 6.06 -2.72
C VAL A 199 -5.50 6.18 -4.25
N GLN A 200 -5.53 7.39 -4.81
CA GLN A 200 -5.46 7.58 -6.27
C GLN A 200 -4.21 6.95 -6.87
N PHE A 201 -3.07 7.06 -6.20
CA PHE A 201 -1.83 6.45 -6.66
C PHE A 201 -1.92 4.90 -6.73
N CYS A 202 -2.76 4.27 -5.91
CA CYS A 202 -3.03 2.83 -5.98
C CYS A 202 -3.71 2.51 -7.30
N ALA A 203 -4.81 3.21 -7.61
CA ALA A 203 -5.55 3.04 -8.84
C ALA A 203 -4.67 3.31 -10.06
N ASP A 204 -3.96 4.45 -10.11
CA ASP A 204 -3.14 4.82 -11.26
C ASP A 204 -2.07 3.75 -11.58
N CYS A 205 -1.43 3.18 -10.54
CA CYS A 205 -0.45 2.12 -10.70
C CYS A 205 -1.09 0.82 -11.21
N HIS A 206 -2.19 0.40 -10.58
CA HIS A 206 -2.88 -0.86 -10.91
C HIS A 206 -3.53 -0.84 -12.29
N LEU A 207 -4.16 0.27 -12.67
CA LEU A 207 -4.72 0.46 -14.02
C LEU A 207 -3.61 0.55 -15.08
N GLY A 208 -2.45 1.08 -14.71
CA GLY A 208 -1.27 1.16 -15.57
C GLY A 208 -0.69 -0.22 -15.95
N MET A 209 -1.05 -1.29 -15.24
CA MET A 209 -0.60 -2.65 -15.55
C MET A 209 -1.26 -3.25 -16.80
N GLY A 210 -2.37 -2.67 -17.27
CA GLY A 210 -3.10 -3.15 -18.44
C GLY A 210 -4.41 -3.86 -18.09
N ALA A 211 -5.41 -3.68 -18.95
CA ALA A 211 -6.77 -4.18 -18.76
C ALA A 211 -6.86 -5.72 -18.73
N GLU A 212 -5.88 -6.42 -19.30
CA GLU A 212 -5.76 -7.88 -19.30
C GLU A 212 -5.57 -8.49 -17.91
N THR A 213 -5.09 -7.68 -16.96
CA THR A 213 -4.89 -8.12 -15.57
C THR A 213 -6.11 -7.83 -14.68
N ASP A 214 -7.13 -7.16 -15.20
CA ASP A 214 -8.25 -6.63 -14.41
C ASP A 214 -7.75 -5.82 -13.18
N SER A 215 -6.64 -5.09 -13.37
CA SER A 215 -5.95 -4.33 -12.31
C SER A 215 -5.38 -5.19 -11.17
N MET A 216 -5.40 -6.52 -11.28
CA MET A 216 -4.80 -7.43 -10.31
C MET A 216 -3.30 -7.56 -10.56
N THR A 217 -2.49 -7.13 -9.60
CA THR A 217 -1.05 -7.43 -9.60
C THR A 217 -0.83 -8.80 -8.97
N TYR A 218 -0.55 -9.80 -9.80
CA TYR A 218 -0.33 -11.19 -9.38
C TYR A 218 1.00 -11.40 -8.67
N VAL A 219 1.10 -12.50 -7.93
CA VAL A 219 2.32 -12.93 -7.23
C VAL A 219 3.41 -13.25 -8.26
N PRO A 220 4.68 -12.84 -8.05
CA PRO A 220 5.80 -13.25 -8.91
C PRO A 220 5.91 -14.77 -9.00
N GLU A 221 6.25 -15.32 -10.16
CA GLU A 221 6.21 -16.75 -10.45
C GLU A 221 6.95 -17.61 -9.41
N GLU A 222 8.10 -17.14 -8.94
CA GLU A 222 8.96 -17.81 -7.96
C GLU A 222 8.35 -17.90 -6.56
N TYR A 223 7.29 -17.13 -6.26
CA TYR A 223 6.58 -17.14 -4.97
C TYR A 223 5.16 -17.71 -5.07
N ARG A 224 4.74 -18.17 -6.26
CA ARG A 224 3.42 -18.78 -6.45
C ARG A 224 3.32 -20.12 -5.72
N ILE A 225 2.14 -20.42 -5.19
CA ILE A 225 1.82 -21.80 -4.79
C ILE A 225 1.74 -22.63 -6.08
N ALA A 226 2.45 -23.77 -6.12
CA ALA A 226 2.40 -24.68 -7.25
C ALA A 226 1.00 -25.29 -7.35
N ASN A 227 0.35 -25.09 -8.49
CA ASN A 227 -0.96 -25.67 -8.83
C ASN A 227 -0.79 -27.02 -9.54
#